data_AF-A0A9E8A5S6-F1
#
_entry.id   AF-A0A9E8A5S6-F1
#
_cell.length_a   1.000
_cell.length_b   1.000
_cell.length_c   1.000
_cell.angle_alpha   90.00
_cell.angle_beta   90.00
_cell.angle_gamma   90.00
#
_symmetry.space_group_name_H-M   'P 1'
#
loop_
_entity.id
_entity.type
_entity.pdbx_description
1 polymer ?
#
loop_
_entity_poly.entity_id
_entity_poly.type
_entity_poly.pdbx_seq_one_letter_code
_entity_poly.pdbx_strand_id
1 'polypeptide(L)'
;MFGCRPGTFSLPEHEAAPRLLAMMLKVWPQLAGYKFKHCWSGEGGMTADKVAHMGKRGGIDFAISCNGNSVALITYLGHQSALKLLASRIGLPAEKWSSVREAFSLGGCRHGAEEAQA
;
A
#
# COMPACT_ATOMS: atom_id res chain seq x y z
N MET A 1 -13.33 -4.95 -1.36
CA MET A 1 -12.87 -3.58 -1.00
C MET A 1 -13.36 -2.65 -2.11
N PHE A 2 -14.02 -1.55 -1.76
CA PHE A 2 -14.47 -0.53 -2.71
C PHE A 2 -13.31 0.45 -2.96
N GLY A 3 -13.09 0.87 -4.20
CA GLY A 3 -11.82 1.50 -4.61
C GLY A 3 -10.85 0.49 -5.25
N CYS A 4 -11.39 -0.41 -6.08
CA CYS A 4 -10.65 -1.43 -6.81
C CYS A 4 -9.44 -0.85 -7.56
N ARG A 5 -8.45 -1.70 -7.83
CA ARG A 5 -7.35 -1.40 -8.73
C ARG A 5 -7.75 -1.90 -10.14
N PRO A 6 -8.23 -1.04 -11.05
CA PRO A 6 -8.92 -1.46 -12.27
C PRO A 6 -7.98 -2.12 -13.31
N GLY A 7 -6.66 -2.09 -13.10
CA GLY A 7 -5.65 -2.78 -13.90
C GLY A 7 -4.34 -2.95 -13.15
N THR A 8 -3.46 -3.87 -13.59
CA THR A 8 -2.13 -4.26 -13.01
C THR A 8 -1.05 -3.20 -13.06
N PHE A 9 -1.14 -2.29 -14.00
CA PHE A 9 -0.17 -1.24 -14.18
C PHE A 9 -0.83 0.12 -14.06
N SER A 10 -0.01 1.16 -14.06
CA SER A 10 -0.49 2.53 -14.03
C SER A 10 -1.46 2.76 -15.19
N LEU A 11 -2.61 3.35 -14.87
CA LEU A 11 -3.69 3.62 -15.80
C LEU A 11 -4.13 5.06 -15.55
N PRO A 12 -4.21 5.91 -16.58
CA PRO A 12 -4.69 7.27 -16.42
C PRO A 12 -6.07 7.32 -15.76
N GLU A 13 -6.30 8.32 -14.92
CA GLU A 13 -7.51 8.43 -14.10
C GLU A 13 -8.78 8.51 -14.96
N HIS A 14 -8.71 9.20 -16.09
CA HIS A 14 -9.82 9.32 -17.04
C HIS A 14 -10.22 7.98 -17.68
N GLU A 15 -9.28 7.03 -17.80
CA GLU A 15 -9.56 5.66 -18.23
C GLU A 15 -9.95 4.74 -17.06
N ALA A 16 -9.42 5.01 -15.87
CA ALA A 16 -9.68 4.24 -14.67
C ALA A 16 -11.12 4.41 -14.17
N ALA A 17 -11.63 5.64 -14.15
CA ALA A 17 -12.96 5.97 -13.62
C ALA A 17 -14.10 5.19 -14.33
N PRO A 18 -14.19 5.13 -15.68
CA PRO A 18 -15.21 4.34 -16.35
C PRO A 18 -15.11 2.83 -16.05
N ARG A 19 -13.89 2.29 -15.96
CA ARG A 19 -13.66 0.88 -15.63
C ARG A 19 -14.10 0.55 -14.21
N LEU A 20 -13.82 1.43 -13.26
CA LEU A 20 -14.28 1.31 -11.88
C LEU A 20 -15.80 1.33 -11.78
N LEU A 21 -16.46 2.23 -12.49
CA LEU A 21 -17.92 2.29 -12.51
C LEU A 21 -18.50 1.00 -13.08
N ALA A 22 -17.96 0.49 -14.20
CA ALA A 22 -18.41 -0.77 -14.79
C ALA A 22 -18.24 -1.96 -13.84
N MET A 23 -17.17 -2.00 -13.04
CA MET A 23 -16.99 -3.04 -12.01
C MET A 23 -17.97 -2.87 -10.84
N MET A 24 -18.22 -1.64 -10.40
CA MET A 24 -19.15 -1.35 -9.31
C MET A 24 -20.60 -1.66 -9.69
N LEU A 25 -21.02 -1.36 -10.92
CA LEU A 25 -22.38 -1.67 -11.40
C LEU A 25 -22.71 -3.16 -11.42
N LYS A 26 -21.69 -4.04 -11.52
CA LYS A 26 -21.89 -5.50 -11.40
C LYS A 26 -22.35 -5.92 -10.00
N VAL A 27 -22.08 -5.10 -8.99
CA VAL A 27 -22.42 -5.39 -7.59
C VAL A 27 -23.53 -4.47 -7.07
N TRP A 28 -23.53 -3.20 -7.50
CA TRP A 28 -24.53 -2.18 -7.15
C TRP A 28 -25.12 -1.52 -8.40
N PRO A 29 -26.12 -2.16 -9.04
CA PRO A 29 -26.80 -1.59 -10.20
C PRO A 29 -27.44 -0.23 -9.93
N GLN A 30 -27.84 0.06 -8.69
CA GLN A 30 -28.43 1.34 -8.29
C GLN A 30 -27.48 2.55 -8.45
N LEU A 31 -26.19 2.32 -8.68
CA LEU A 31 -25.23 3.38 -8.98
C LEU A 31 -25.28 3.82 -10.45
N ALA A 32 -26.17 3.26 -11.28
CA ALA A 32 -26.35 3.70 -12.65
C ALA A 32 -26.72 5.19 -12.72
N GLY A 33 -26.02 5.94 -13.58
CA GLY A 33 -26.22 7.37 -13.76
C GLY A 33 -25.43 8.27 -12.80
N TYR A 34 -24.78 7.72 -11.77
CA TYR A 34 -23.86 8.47 -10.92
C TYR A 34 -22.49 8.64 -11.59
N LYS A 35 -21.90 9.84 -11.43
CA LYS A 35 -20.56 10.17 -11.91
C LYS A 35 -19.57 10.22 -10.75
N PHE A 36 -18.33 9.81 -10.97
CA PHE A 36 -17.26 10.03 -10.00
C PHE A 36 -16.86 11.50 -10.02
N LYS A 37 -16.93 12.16 -8.86
CA LYS A 37 -16.42 13.54 -8.73
C LYS A 37 -14.90 13.60 -8.75
N HIS A 38 -14.24 12.54 -8.25
CA HIS A 38 -12.80 12.49 -8.11
C HIS A 38 -12.30 11.06 -8.38
N CYS A 39 -11.17 10.95 -9.06
CA CYS A 39 -10.42 9.71 -9.26
C CYS A 39 -8.96 9.98 -8.89
N TRP A 40 -8.35 9.03 -8.18
CA TRP A 40 -7.04 9.20 -7.57
C TRP A 40 -6.23 7.96 -7.93
N SER A 41 -4.98 8.14 -8.32
CA SER A 41 -4.01 7.06 -8.42
C SER A 41 -3.01 7.17 -7.27
N GLY A 42 -2.32 6.06 -7.01
CA GLY A 42 -1.30 6.00 -5.99
C GLY A 42 -0.41 4.80 -6.22
N GLU A 43 0.87 4.95 -5.87
CA GLU A 43 1.84 3.88 -6.01
C GLU A 43 1.82 2.98 -4.77
N GLY A 44 1.69 1.68 -5.03
CA GLY A 44 1.74 0.65 -4.01
C GLY A 44 3.02 -0.17 -4.16
N GLY A 45 3.89 -0.14 -3.15
CA GLY A 45 5.02 -1.06 -3.10
C GLY A 45 4.56 -2.50 -2.85
N MET A 46 5.01 -3.43 -3.69
CA MET A 46 4.86 -4.87 -3.47
C MET A 46 6.23 -5.55 -3.35
N THR A 47 6.42 -6.35 -2.30
CA THR A 47 7.58 -7.25 -2.22
C THR A 47 7.35 -8.51 -3.04
N ALA A 48 8.46 -9.11 -3.52
CA ALA A 48 8.40 -10.34 -4.31
C ALA A 48 7.76 -11.51 -3.54
N ASP A 49 8.01 -11.58 -2.23
CA ASP A 49 7.46 -12.60 -1.33
C ASP A 49 6.04 -12.28 -0.84
N LYS A 50 5.52 -11.08 -1.15
CA LYS A 50 4.18 -10.61 -0.75
C LYS A 50 3.98 -10.57 0.77
N VAL A 51 5.03 -10.52 1.56
CA VAL A 51 5.00 -10.34 3.02
C VAL A 51 5.47 -8.93 3.40
N ALA A 52 4.98 -8.40 4.52
CA ALA A 52 5.47 -7.12 5.05
C ALA A 52 6.78 -7.31 5.81
N HIS A 53 7.71 -6.38 5.64
CA HIS A 53 9.05 -6.48 6.25
C HIS A 53 9.30 -5.37 7.24
N MET A 54 9.96 -5.71 8.35
CA MET A 54 10.45 -4.75 9.35
C MET A 54 11.89 -5.13 9.72
N GLY A 55 12.80 -4.16 9.77
CA GLY A 55 14.22 -4.46 9.95
C GLY A 55 15.09 -3.22 10.09
N LYS A 56 16.40 -3.43 10.01
CA LYS A 56 17.41 -2.37 10.01
C LYS A 56 18.39 -2.59 8.87
N ARG A 57 18.69 -1.55 8.08
CA ARG A 57 19.67 -1.60 6.99
C ARG A 57 20.40 -0.27 6.88
N GLY A 58 21.73 -0.30 6.86
CA GLY A 58 22.54 0.93 6.73
C GLY A 58 22.29 1.95 7.85
N GLY A 59 21.99 1.49 9.07
CA GLY A 59 21.66 2.37 10.19
C GLY A 59 20.19 2.84 10.24
N ILE A 60 19.38 2.54 9.22
CA ILE A 60 17.98 2.95 9.13
C ILE A 60 17.07 1.80 9.56
N ASP A 61 16.22 2.04 10.56
CA ASP A 61 15.10 1.16 10.90
C ASP A 61 13.93 1.39 9.93
N PHE A 62 13.36 0.31 9.41
CA PHE A 62 12.31 0.37 8.40
C PHE A 62 11.16 -0.60 8.72
N ALA A 63 9.97 -0.22 8.29
CA ALA A 63 8.81 -1.09 8.13
C ALA A 63 8.17 -0.78 6.77
N ILE A 64 8.02 -1.78 5.91
CA ILE A 64 7.73 -1.58 4.47
C ILE A 64 6.66 -2.55 3.95
N SER A 65 6.18 -2.23 2.75
CA SER A 65 5.52 -3.17 1.83
C SER A 65 4.39 -3.96 2.46
N CYS A 66 3.30 -3.27 2.75
CA CYS A 66 2.10 -3.95 3.21
C CYS A 66 1.30 -4.59 2.07
N ASN A 67 1.81 -4.65 0.83
CA ASN A 67 1.27 -5.44 -0.29
C ASN A 67 -0.24 -5.32 -0.51
N GLY A 68 -0.77 -4.09 -0.47
CA GLY A 68 -2.21 -3.81 -0.58
C GLY A 68 -3.02 -3.94 0.72
N ASN A 69 -2.36 -4.27 1.83
CA ASN A 69 -2.92 -4.39 3.18
C ASN A 69 -2.40 -3.31 4.14
N SER A 70 -1.90 -2.18 3.62
CA SER A 70 -1.25 -1.11 4.39
C SER A 70 -2.15 -0.53 5.46
N VAL A 71 -3.39 -0.22 5.13
CA VAL A 71 -4.34 0.40 6.08
C VAL A 71 -4.50 -0.46 7.34
N ALA A 72 -4.54 -1.78 7.20
CA ALA A 72 -4.67 -2.67 8.34
C ALA A 72 -3.34 -2.88 9.08
N LEU A 73 -2.23 -3.03 8.34
CA LEU A 73 -0.99 -3.55 8.89
C LEU A 73 -0.02 -2.45 9.38
N ILE A 74 -0.10 -1.25 8.82
CA ILE A 74 0.91 -0.21 9.06
C ILE A 74 0.89 0.32 10.50
N THR A 75 -0.28 0.38 11.14
CA THR A 75 -0.41 0.78 12.54
C THR A 75 0.28 -0.22 13.47
N TYR A 76 0.07 -1.52 13.24
CA TYR A 76 0.73 -2.57 14.01
C TYR A 76 2.25 -2.54 13.81
N LEU A 77 2.72 -2.44 12.56
CA LEU A 77 4.15 -2.36 12.27
C LEU A 77 4.80 -1.11 12.85
N GLY A 78 4.11 0.03 12.85
CA GLY A 78 4.57 1.25 13.49
C GLY A 78 4.74 1.08 15.00
N HIS A 79 3.76 0.45 15.65
CA HIS A 79 3.84 0.14 17.07
C HIS A 79 5.02 -0.80 17.40
N GLN A 80 5.18 -1.90 16.67
CA GLN A 80 6.30 -2.83 16.86
C GLN A 80 7.66 -2.16 16.58
N SER A 81 7.75 -1.29 15.57
CA SER A 81 8.96 -0.51 15.29
C SER A 81 9.34 0.41 16.45
N ALA A 82 8.36 1.10 17.04
CA ALA A 82 8.59 1.97 18.19
C ALA A 82 9.10 1.18 19.42
N LEU A 83 8.47 0.03 19.72
CA LEU A 83 8.92 -0.84 20.81
C LEU A 83 10.37 -1.31 20.60
N LYS A 84 10.73 -1.70 19.38
CA LYS A 84 12.09 -2.13 19.04
C LYS A 84 13.12 -1.02 19.22
N LEU A 85 12.79 0.20 18.79
CA LEU A 85 13.64 1.38 18.96
C LEU A 85 13.86 1.71 20.43
N LEU A 86 12.80 1.64 21.26
CA LEU A 86 12.88 1.89 22.69
C LEU A 86 13.71 0.81 23.39
N ALA A 87 13.42 -0.47 23.15
CA ALA A 87 14.16 -1.59 23.73
C ALA A 87 15.67 -1.48 23.44
N SER A 88 16.03 -1.12 22.19
CA SER A 88 17.43 -0.89 21.80
C SER A 88 18.07 0.29 22.53
N ARG A 89 17.31 1.31 22.96
CA ARG A 89 17.84 2.48 23.69
C ARG A 89 18.06 2.21 25.17
N ILE A 90 17.21 1.39 25.79
CA ILE A 90 17.25 1.11 27.24
C ILE A 90 17.94 -0.21 27.58
N GLY A 91 18.55 -0.88 26.59
CA GLY A 91 19.35 -2.10 26.80
C GLY A 91 18.52 -3.35 27.11
N LEU A 92 17.23 -3.37 26.78
CA LEU A 92 16.42 -4.58 26.95
C LEU A 92 16.81 -5.63 25.89
N PRO A 93 16.93 -6.91 26.27
CA PRO A 93 17.27 -7.96 25.32
C PRO A 93 16.19 -8.07 24.25
N ALA A 94 16.61 -8.01 22.99
CA ALA A 94 15.75 -8.24 21.83
C ALA A 94 15.41 -9.74 21.71
N GLU A 95 14.64 -10.28 22.66
CA GLU A 95 14.25 -11.68 22.59
C GLU A 95 13.12 -11.93 21.56
N LYS A 96 13.38 -12.94 20.71
CA LYS A 96 12.43 -13.75 19.92
C LYS A 96 11.50 -13.05 18.92
N TRP A 97 12.06 -12.33 17.95
CA TRP A 97 11.30 -11.99 16.72
C TRP A 97 12.10 -12.35 15.46
N SER A 98 12.44 -13.63 15.33
CA SER A 98 13.13 -14.19 14.17
C SER A 98 12.13 -14.71 13.14
N SER A 99 11.72 -13.85 12.19
CA SER A 99 11.60 -14.22 10.76
C SER A 99 10.73 -13.20 10.00
N VAL A 100 11.31 -12.08 9.58
CA VAL A 100 10.96 -11.52 8.27
C VAL A 100 12.26 -11.03 7.62
N ARG A 101 13.08 -12.00 7.22
CA ARG A 101 14.36 -11.75 6.56
C ARG A 101 14.13 -11.79 5.04
N GLU A 102 14.52 -10.67 4.43
CA GLU A 102 14.99 -10.50 3.04
C GLU A 102 13.96 -10.46 1.90
N ALA A 103 13.71 -9.26 1.36
CA ALA A 103 13.75 -8.99 -0.08
C ALA A 103 13.60 -7.48 -0.40
N PHE A 104 14.56 -6.89 -1.12
CA PHE A 104 14.37 -5.62 -1.83
C PHE A 104 15.11 -5.66 -3.18
N SER A 105 14.34 -5.56 -4.26
CA SER A 105 14.75 -4.99 -5.55
C SER A 105 13.70 -3.94 -5.91
N LEU A 106 14.16 -2.71 -6.13
CA LEU A 106 13.36 -1.50 -6.29
C LEU A 106 12.77 -1.42 -7.70
N GLY A 107 11.46 -1.21 -7.81
CA GLY A 107 10.80 -0.77 -9.05
C GLY A 107 9.90 0.41 -8.72
N GLY A 108 10.30 1.62 -9.11
CA GLY A 108 9.52 2.85 -8.97
C GLY A 108 9.22 3.47 -10.34
N CYS A 109 8.01 3.97 -10.52
CA CYS A 109 7.62 4.81 -11.66
C CYS A 109 7.01 6.14 -11.17
N ARG A 110 7.15 7.19 -11.99
CA ARG A 110 6.98 8.61 -11.65
C ARG A 110 5.55 9.13 -11.88
N HIS A 111 5.26 10.25 -11.22
CA HIS A 111 3.95 10.87 -10.98
C HIS A 111 3.43 11.80 -12.09
N GLY A 112 2.10 11.92 -12.14
CA GLY A 112 1.31 13.06 -12.62
C GLY A 112 -0.04 13.06 -11.88
N ALA A 113 -0.58 14.22 -11.51
CA ALA A 113 -1.92 14.37 -10.92
C ALA A 113 -2.75 15.21 -11.88
N GLU A 114 -3.92 14.71 -12.31
CA GLU A 114 -4.83 15.41 -13.21
C GLU A 114 -6.27 15.34 -12.71
N GLU A 115 -7.02 16.43 -12.92
CA GLU A 115 -8.44 16.54 -12.60
C GLU A 115 -9.25 15.70 -13.61
N ALA A 116 -9.69 14.52 -13.19
CA ALA A 116 -10.49 13.64 -14.05
C ALA A 116 -11.88 14.25 -14.31
N GLN A 117 -12.11 14.73 -15.53
CA GLN A 117 -13.44 15.08 -16.04
C GLN A 117 -14.08 13.85 -16.68
N ALA A 118 -15.12 13.29 -16.05
CA ALA A 118 -16.04 12.30 -16.62
C ALA A 118 -17.48 12.60 -16.22
#